data_AF-A0A950Z868-F1
#
_entry.id   AF-A0A950Z868-F1
#
_cell.length_a   1.000
_cell.length_b   1.000
_cell.length_c   1.000
_cell.angle_alpha   90.00
_cell.angle_beta   90.00
_cell.angle_gamma   90.00
#
_symmetry.space_group_name_H-M   'P 1'
#
loop_
_entity.id
_entity.type
_entity.pdbx_description
1 polymer ?
#
loop_
_entity_poly.entity_id
_entity_poly.type
_entity_poly.pdbx_seq_one_letter_code
_entity_poly.pdbx_strand_id
1 'polypeptide(L)'
;MPLSMRGATLRLAVAGDTGGGAETVAKGIARVHAEQPLDAIVLTGDNFYPCGIGSEHDSRWSLVLPLTRIGPPVFPVLGNHDSCGGSDPDAQIRATGVVPHWQFPARQYRVRSAVAELLFLDTTPYVEGEANDVAGAIASAFDSPGGGAPWRIAVGHHPLLSSGYHGYFPRSEVHRMRALIPAVRKARLDAYFCGHDHHLELIRGRMLLLVSGAGSEPIPPVKLRATTVYPTEISRERIGFAVVEIDAHRMRVRFYDADGRAKSEWIDRKKR
;
A
#
# COMPACT_ATOMS: atom_id res chain seq x y z
N MET A 1 14.77 -14.18 3.92
CA MET A 1 15.51 -13.17 4.71
C MET A 1 14.73 -11.87 4.68
N PRO A 2 14.49 -11.16 5.80
CA PRO A 2 13.91 -9.82 5.70
C PRO A 2 14.97 -8.88 5.12
N LEU A 3 14.62 -8.18 4.05
CA LEU A 3 15.42 -7.08 3.51
C LEU A 3 15.43 -5.96 4.55
N SER A 4 16.63 -5.59 5.01
CA SER A 4 16.82 -4.53 5.99
C SER A 4 17.36 -3.28 5.30
N MET A 5 16.56 -2.21 5.25
CA MET A 5 17.02 -0.91 4.75
C MET A 5 17.77 -0.15 5.86
N ARG A 6 18.99 0.35 5.60
CA ARG A 6 19.90 0.89 6.63
C ARG A 6 19.94 2.42 6.78
N GLY A 7 18.95 3.14 6.25
CA GLY A 7 18.90 4.62 6.32
C GLY A 7 18.31 5.19 7.61
N ALA A 8 18.77 6.37 8.02
CA ALA A 8 18.14 7.19 9.07
C ALA A 8 16.82 7.85 8.62
N THR A 9 16.53 7.76 7.32
CA THR A 9 15.28 8.14 6.69
C THR A 9 14.89 7.01 5.73
N LEU A 10 13.59 6.78 5.59
CA LEU A 10 13.00 5.84 4.64
C LEU A 10 12.01 6.58 3.74
N ARG A 11 12.14 6.47 2.43
CA ARG A 11 11.27 7.07 1.42
C ARG A 11 10.60 5.99 0.58
N LEU A 12 9.28 5.97 0.65
CA LEU A 12 8.45 4.99 -0.04
C LEU A 12 7.56 5.72 -1.04
N ALA A 13 7.60 5.34 -2.32
CA ALA A 13 6.42 5.56 -3.16
C ALA A 13 5.38 4.50 -2.79
N VAL A 14 4.12 4.89 -2.62
CA VAL A 14 2.99 4.02 -2.33
C VAL A 14 1.97 4.22 -3.44
N ALA A 15 1.58 3.15 -4.11
CA ALA A 15 0.57 3.16 -5.17
C ALA A 15 -0.21 1.83 -5.14
N GLY A 16 -1.45 1.83 -5.58
CA GLY A 16 -2.30 0.65 -5.66
C GLY A 16 -3.17 0.70 -6.88
N ASP A 17 -3.80 -0.42 -7.21
CA ASP A 17 -4.84 -0.46 -8.25
C ASP A 17 -4.23 0.01 -9.59
N THR A 18 -2.98 -0.41 -9.84
CA THR A 18 -2.17 0.05 -10.97
C THR A 18 -2.34 -0.80 -12.22
N GLY A 19 -3.07 -1.92 -12.14
CA GLY A 19 -3.10 -2.96 -13.19
C GLY A 19 -3.42 -2.50 -14.61
N GLY A 20 -4.06 -1.33 -14.79
CA GLY A 20 -4.32 -0.69 -16.08
C GLY A 20 -3.60 0.65 -16.31
N GLY A 21 -2.88 1.18 -15.30
CA GLY A 21 -2.28 2.52 -15.28
C GLY A 21 -0.82 2.56 -14.86
N ALA A 22 -0.18 1.41 -14.66
CA ALA A 22 1.18 1.27 -14.15
C ALA A 22 2.23 2.08 -14.94
N GLU A 23 2.13 2.19 -16.27
CA GLU A 23 3.02 3.04 -17.07
C GLU A 23 2.90 4.52 -16.70
N THR A 24 1.67 5.01 -16.55
CA THR A 24 1.38 6.40 -16.18
C THR A 24 1.90 6.72 -14.78
N VAL A 25 1.65 5.84 -13.81
CA VAL A 25 2.14 5.99 -12.44
C VAL A 25 3.66 5.90 -12.38
N ALA A 26 4.26 4.96 -13.14
CA ALA A 26 5.70 4.77 -13.19
C ALA A 26 6.43 6.02 -13.68
N LYS A 27 5.89 6.73 -14.69
CA LYS A 27 6.45 8.01 -15.16
C LYS A 27 6.56 9.03 -14.01
N GLY A 28 5.49 9.19 -13.23
CA GLY A 28 5.46 10.10 -12.09
C GLY A 28 6.43 9.69 -10.98
N ILE A 29 6.45 8.40 -10.61
CA ILE A 29 7.36 7.86 -9.60
C ILE A 29 8.82 8.00 -10.05
N ALA A 30 9.13 7.72 -11.31
CA ALA A 30 10.48 7.83 -11.85
C ALA A 30 11.00 9.28 -11.80
N ARG A 31 10.14 10.26 -12.10
CA ARG A 31 10.49 11.68 -11.95
C ARG A 31 10.81 12.02 -10.50
N VAL A 32 9.92 11.63 -9.58
CA VAL A 32 10.14 11.89 -8.15
C VAL A 32 11.42 11.21 -7.67
N HIS A 33 11.69 9.97 -8.10
CA HIS A 33 12.91 9.24 -7.77
C HIS A 33 14.17 9.94 -8.28
N ALA A 34 14.13 10.54 -9.47
CA ALA A 34 15.26 11.30 -10.03
C ALA A 34 15.55 12.60 -9.26
N GLU A 35 14.51 13.25 -8.71
CA GLU A 35 14.64 14.48 -7.91
C GLU A 35 14.99 14.18 -6.44
N GLN A 36 14.38 13.14 -5.86
CA GLN A 36 14.56 12.71 -4.49
C GLN A 36 14.55 11.17 -4.44
N PRO A 37 15.73 10.52 -4.33
CA PRO A 37 15.84 9.07 -4.38
C PRO A 37 14.93 8.37 -3.36
N LEU A 38 14.10 7.48 -3.90
CA LEU A 38 13.21 6.59 -3.15
C LEU A 38 13.95 5.31 -2.77
N ASP A 39 13.69 4.82 -1.56
CA ASP A 39 14.28 3.56 -1.07
C ASP A 39 13.48 2.33 -1.54
N ALA A 40 12.18 2.48 -1.76
CA ALA A 40 11.31 1.42 -2.27
C ALA A 40 10.02 1.95 -2.91
N ILE A 41 9.36 1.08 -3.67
CA ILE A 41 7.99 1.23 -4.14
C ILE A 41 7.14 0.19 -3.40
N VAL A 42 6.03 0.60 -2.82
CA VAL A 42 5.04 -0.25 -2.16
C VAL A 42 3.79 -0.31 -3.02
N LEU A 43 3.40 -1.51 -3.45
CA LEU A 43 2.14 -1.72 -4.16
C LEU A 43 1.06 -2.21 -3.20
N THR A 44 -0.06 -1.50 -3.11
CA THR A 44 -1.17 -1.83 -2.20
C THR A 44 -2.21 -2.78 -2.83
N GLY A 45 -1.79 -3.65 -3.76
CA GLY A 45 -2.65 -4.66 -4.39
C GLY A 45 -3.30 -4.21 -5.70
N ASP A 46 -4.00 -5.15 -6.32
CA ASP A 46 -4.54 -5.04 -7.68
C ASP A 46 -3.45 -4.67 -8.68
N ASN A 47 -2.41 -5.52 -8.70
CA ASN A 47 -1.23 -5.32 -9.52
C ASN A 47 -1.53 -5.57 -11.00
N PHE A 48 -2.58 -6.35 -11.32
CA PHE A 48 -3.01 -6.68 -12.67
C PHE A 48 -4.53 -6.57 -12.82
N TYR A 49 -4.98 -5.98 -13.94
CA TYR A 49 -6.39 -5.94 -14.36
C TYR A 49 -6.60 -6.63 -15.72
N PRO A 50 -7.81 -7.11 -16.02
CA PRO A 50 -8.98 -7.18 -15.13
C PRO A 50 -8.89 -8.31 -14.10
N CYS A 51 -7.99 -9.28 -14.28
CA CYS A 51 -7.66 -10.30 -13.28
C CYS A 51 -6.16 -10.57 -13.26
N GLY A 52 -5.70 -11.27 -12.22
CA GLY A 52 -4.30 -11.62 -11.98
C GLY A 52 -3.66 -12.46 -13.08
N ILE A 53 -2.35 -12.66 -12.96
CA ILE A 53 -1.55 -13.50 -13.86
C ILE A 53 -1.75 -14.99 -13.61
N GLY A 54 -1.58 -15.81 -14.65
CA GLY A 54 -1.72 -17.27 -14.53
C GLY A 54 -0.40 -18.00 -14.23
N SER A 55 0.75 -17.36 -14.44
CA SER A 55 2.07 -17.92 -14.14
C SER A 55 3.15 -16.82 -14.12
N GLU A 56 4.32 -17.14 -13.60
CA GLU A 56 5.53 -16.30 -13.61
C GLU A 56 6.06 -16.01 -15.03
N HIS A 57 5.54 -16.72 -16.04
CA HIS A 57 5.86 -16.55 -17.47
C HIS A 57 4.74 -15.83 -18.25
N ASP A 58 3.68 -15.36 -17.58
CA ASP A 58 2.58 -14.63 -18.20
C ASP A 58 3.08 -13.34 -18.87
N SER A 59 2.68 -13.11 -20.14
CA SER A 59 3.13 -11.93 -20.89
C SER A 59 2.71 -10.61 -20.25
N ARG A 60 1.65 -10.63 -19.43
CA ARG A 60 1.15 -9.45 -18.71
C ARG A 60 2.10 -8.89 -17.68
N TRP A 61 3.19 -9.58 -17.32
CA TRP A 61 4.29 -8.95 -16.57
C TRP A 61 4.77 -7.64 -17.22
N SER A 62 4.62 -7.49 -18.55
CA SER A 62 4.88 -6.24 -19.26
C SER A 62 4.15 -5.02 -18.69
N LEU A 63 2.97 -5.20 -18.06
CA LEU A 63 2.19 -4.13 -17.44
C LEU A 63 2.90 -3.52 -16.23
N VAL A 64 3.60 -4.32 -15.43
CA VAL A 64 4.31 -3.84 -14.23
C VAL A 64 5.80 -3.57 -14.47
N LEU A 65 6.33 -3.94 -15.64
CA LEU A 65 7.73 -3.64 -16.01
C LEU A 65 8.10 -2.15 -15.90
N PRO A 66 7.25 -1.18 -16.27
CA PRO A 66 7.55 0.24 -16.07
C PRO A 66 7.86 0.60 -14.61
N LEU A 67 7.14 0.04 -13.63
CA LEU A 67 7.37 0.29 -12.20
C LEU A 67 8.65 -0.40 -11.70
N THR A 68 8.81 -1.67 -12.07
CA THR A 68 9.91 -2.51 -11.60
C THR A 68 11.27 -2.10 -12.18
N ARG A 69 11.29 -1.43 -13.34
CA ARG A 69 12.53 -0.93 -13.98
C ARG A 69 12.97 0.45 -13.51
N ILE A 70 12.26 1.09 -12.57
CA ILE A 70 12.66 2.40 -12.01
C ILE A 70 13.97 2.29 -11.21
N GLY A 71 14.23 1.12 -10.60
CA GLY A 71 15.46 0.84 -9.84
C GLY A 71 15.24 0.48 -8.37
N PRO A 72 14.36 1.16 -7.61
CA PRO A 72 14.03 0.74 -6.24
C PRO A 72 13.35 -0.63 -6.20
N PRO A 73 13.53 -1.41 -5.11
CA PRO A 73 12.76 -2.63 -4.90
C PRO A 73 11.26 -2.33 -4.83
N VAL A 74 10.45 -3.21 -5.43
CA VAL A 74 8.98 -3.16 -5.43
C VAL A 74 8.45 -4.22 -4.47
N PHE A 75 7.73 -3.78 -3.43
CA PHE A 75 7.11 -4.63 -2.42
C PHE A 75 5.58 -4.59 -2.57
N PRO A 76 4.96 -5.62 -3.16
CA PRO A 76 3.52 -5.66 -3.36
C PRO A 76 2.77 -6.38 -2.23
N VAL A 77 1.48 -6.11 -2.12
CA VAL A 77 0.48 -7.07 -1.61
C VAL A 77 -0.40 -7.53 -2.78
N LEU A 78 -1.22 -8.55 -2.54
CA LEU A 78 -2.26 -8.98 -3.48
C LEU A 78 -3.56 -8.21 -3.20
N GLY A 79 -4.33 -7.95 -4.25
CA GLY A 79 -5.72 -7.48 -4.18
C GLY A 79 -6.72 -8.53 -4.67
N ASN A 80 -8.00 -8.15 -4.74
CA ASN A 80 -9.05 -9.07 -5.17
C ASN A 80 -8.96 -9.36 -6.68
N HIS A 81 -8.46 -8.42 -7.49
CA HIS A 81 -8.25 -8.68 -8.92
C HIS A 81 -7.08 -9.63 -9.17
N ASP A 82 -6.08 -9.65 -8.29
CA ASP A 82 -4.97 -10.60 -8.40
C ASP A 82 -5.40 -12.08 -8.21
N SER A 83 -6.60 -12.33 -7.65
CA SER A 83 -7.13 -13.66 -7.32
C SER A 83 -8.38 -14.06 -8.11
N CYS A 84 -8.76 -13.30 -9.14
CA CYS A 84 -9.95 -13.62 -9.96
C CYS A 84 -9.63 -14.32 -11.28
N GLY A 85 -10.67 -14.84 -11.96
CA GLY A 85 -10.55 -15.30 -13.34
C GLY A 85 -9.63 -16.49 -13.56
N GLY A 86 -9.39 -17.31 -12.53
CA GLY A 86 -8.48 -18.45 -12.60
C GLY A 86 -7.00 -18.06 -12.57
N SER A 87 -6.67 -16.86 -12.05
CA SER A 87 -5.29 -16.46 -11.80
C SER A 87 -4.60 -17.37 -10.77
N ASP A 88 -3.27 -17.33 -10.79
CA ASP A 88 -2.42 -17.91 -9.76
C ASP A 88 -1.73 -16.78 -9.00
N PRO A 89 -2.24 -16.35 -7.84
CA PRO A 89 -1.60 -15.31 -7.04
C PRO A 89 -0.16 -15.64 -6.63
N ASP A 90 0.17 -16.93 -6.49
CA ASP A 90 1.53 -17.38 -6.12
C ASP A 90 2.51 -17.29 -7.30
N ALA A 91 2.03 -17.10 -8.53
CA ALA A 91 2.87 -16.74 -9.66
C ALA A 91 3.64 -15.44 -9.41
N GLN A 92 3.04 -14.48 -8.71
CA GLN A 92 3.71 -13.25 -8.31
C GLN A 92 4.83 -13.52 -7.31
N ILE A 93 4.70 -14.55 -6.46
CA ILE A 93 5.75 -14.96 -5.52
C ILE A 93 6.91 -15.59 -6.28
N ARG A 94 6.61 -16.54 -7.19
CA ARG A 94 7.60 -17.23 -8.01
C ARG A 94 8.36 -16.30 -8.96
N ALA A 95 7.77 -15.16 -9.31
CA ALA A 95 8.45 -14.12 -10.08
C ALA A 95 9.50 -13.31 -9.30
N THR A 96 9.60 -13.48 -7.98
CA THR A 96 10.67 -12.87 -7.18
C THR A 96 12.04 -13.35 -7.67
N GLY A 97 12.89 -12.42 -8.08
CA GLY A 97 14.21 -12.71 -8.67
C GLY A 97 14.18 -13.03 -10.17
N VAL A 98 12.99 -13.16 -10.78
CA VAL A 98 12.80 -13.27 -12.24
C VAL A 98 12.47 -11.91 -12.82
N VAL A 99 11.50 -11.21 -12.22
CA VAL A 99 11.12 -9.85 -12.59
C VAL A 99 12.05 -8.87 -11.89
N PRO A 100 12.67 -7.90 -12.61
CA PRO A 100 13.62 -6.98 -12.02
C PRO A 100 13.06 -6.31 -10.76
N HIS A 101 13.83 -6.20 -9.69
CA HIS A 101 13.45 -5.48 -8.46
C HIS A 101 12.13 -5.91 -7.78
N TRP A 102 11.42 -6.92 -8.26
CA TRP A 102 10.20 -7.44 -7.65
C TRP A 102 10.53 -8.26 -6.41
N GLN A 103 10.00 -7.84 -5.26
CA GLN A 103 10.28 -8.43 -3.95
C GLN A 103 8.98 -8.89 -3.28
N PHE A 104 8.49 -10.08 -3.67
CA PHE A 104 7.28 -10.66 -3.11
C PHE A 104 7.51 -12.09 -2.59
N PRO A 105 8.15 -12.25 -1.43
CA PRO A 105 8.64 -13.55 -0.98
C PRO A 105 7.55 -14.48 -0.42
N ALA A 106 6.39 -13.95 -0.04
CA ALA A 106 5.25 -14.68 0.51
C ALA A 106 3.99 -13.80 0.47
N ARG A 107 2.80 -14.38 0.58
CA ARG A 107 1.53 -13.62 0.68
C ARG A 107 1.45 -12.73 1.93
N GLN A 108 2.20 -13.08 2.97
CA GLN A 108 2.38 -12.26 4.17
C GLN A 108 3.86 -12.21 4.52
N TYR A 109 4.43 -11.02 4.65
CA TYR A 109 5.86 -10.85 4.90
C TYR A 109 6.16 -9.52 5.58
N ARG A 110 7.39 -9.38 6.08
CA ARG A 110 7.85 -8.19 6.78
C ARG A 110 9.09 -7.62 6.12
N VAL A 111 9.14 -6.29 6.06
CA VAL A 111 10.31 -5.52 5.66
C VAL A 111 10.65 -4.58 6.81
N ARG A 112 11.93 -4.49 7.15
CA ARG A 112 12.39 -3.67 8.27
C ARG A 112 13.40 -2.64 7.80
N SER A 113 13.42 -1.50 8.47
CA SER A 113 14.49 -0.52 8.38
C SER A 113 14.90 -0.08 9.78
N ALA A 114 15.86 0.84 9.87
CA ALA A 114 16.18 1.47 11.16
C ALA A 114 15.03 2.32 11.71
N VAL A 115 14.11 2.80 10.86
CA VAL A 115 13.03 3.71 11.25
C VAL A 115 11.64 3.09 11.23
N ALA A 116 11.39 2.07 10.41
CA ALA A 116 10.07 1.47 10.25
C ALA A 116 10.10 -0.06 10.14
N GLU A 117 9.06 -0.71 10.66
CA GLU A 117 8.71 -2.09 10.37
C GLU A 117 7.39 -2.11 9.61
N LEU A 118 7.41 -2.68 8.40
CA LEU A 118 6.28 -2.82 7.50
C LEU A 118 5.84 -4.28 7.45
N LEU A 119 4.57 -4.53 7.76
CA LEU A 119 3.91 -5.82 7.61
C LEU A 119 3.00 -5.79 6.38
N PHE A 120 3.31 -6.63 5.40
CA PHE A 120 2.54 -6.79 4.18
C PHE A 120 1.57 -7.96 4.35
N LEU A 121 0.29 -7.72 4.05
CA LEU A 121 -0.81 -8.64 4.33
C LEU A 121 -1.65 -8.88 3.08
N ASP A 122 -1.80 -10.14 2.69
CA ASP A 122 -2.89 -10.56 1.82
C ASP A 122 -4.21 -10.54 2.60
N THR A 123 -5.05 -9.56 2.29
CA THR A 123 -6.35 -9.37 2.92
C THR A 123 -7.49 -10.04 2.16
N THR A 124 -7.27 -10.51 0.92
CA THR A 124 -8.33 -11.04 0.05
C THR A 124 -9.03 -12.27 0.65
N PRO A 125 -8.32 -13.34 1.07
CA PRO A 125 -8.97 -14.50 1.69
C PRO A 125 -9.75 -14.12 2.96
N TYR A 126 -9.22 -13.17 3.74
CA TYR A 126 -9.86 -12.74 4.98
C TYR A 126 -11.19 -12.04 4.70
N VAL A 127 -11.20 -11.11 3.75
CA VAL A 127 -12.42 -10.36 3.43
C VAL A 127 -13.44 -11.17 2.63
N GLU A 128 -13.04 -12.28 2.02
CA GLU A 128 -13.95 -13.26 1.40
C GLU A 128 -14.57 -14.19 2.45
N GLY A 129 -13.97 -14.29 3.63
CA GLY A 129 -14.45 -15.09 4.75
C GLY A 129 -13.78 -16.46 4.85
N GLU A 130 -12.65 -16.64 4.18
CA GLU A 130 -11.80 -17.82 4.31
C GLU A 130 -11.01 -17.80 5.62
N ALA A 131 -10.48 -18.96 6.00
CA ALA A 131 -9.62 -19.09 7.17
C ALA A 131 -8.27 -18.40 6.93
N ASN A 132 -8.18 -17.13 7.31
CA ASN A 132 -6.96 -16.32 7.22
C ASN A 132 -6.81 -15.47 8.49
N ASP A 133 -5.84 -15.79 9.35
CA ASP A 133 -5.64 -15.11 10.63
C ASP A 133 -4.84 -13.80 10.51
N VAL A 134 -5.43 -12.82 9.84
CA VAL A 134 -4.83 -11.48 9.68
C VAL A 134 -4.61 -10.80 11.04
N ALA A 135 -5.52 -11.02 12.00
CA ALA A 135 -5.40 -10.46 13.34
C ALA A 135 -4.18 -11.04 14.10
N GLY A 136 -3.97 -12.35 14.03
CA GLY A 136 -2.80 -13.02 14.59
C GLY A 136 -1.51 -12.65 13.87
N ALA A 137 -1.54 -12.47 12.54
CA ALA A 137 -0.39 -11.95 11.78
C ALA A 137 0.04 -10.56 12.28
N ILE A 138 -0.91 -9.63 12.44
CA ILE A 138 -0.68 -8.30 13.00
C ILE A 138 -0.16 -8.40 14.43
N ALA A 139 -0.77 -9.22 15.27
CA ALA A 139 -0.34 -9.40 16.65
C ALA A 139 1.11 -9.90 16.71
N SER A 140 1.42 -11.02 16.04
CA SER A 140 2.74 -11.66 16.07
C SER A 140 3.86 -10.79 15.48
N ALA A 141 3.54 -9.96 14.48
CA ALA A 141 4.51 -9.07 13.85
C ALA A 141 5.06 -8.02 14.81
N PHE A 142 4.23 -7.54 15.74
CA PHE A 142 4.53 -6.39 16.59
C PHE A 142 4.56 -6.71 18.10
N ASP A 143 4.49 -8.00 18.47
CA ASP A 143 4.48 -8.49 19.87
C ASP A 143 5.85 -8.39 20.55
N SER A 144 6.94 -8.26 19.80
CA SER A 144 8.29 -8.16 20.36
C SER A 144 8.51 -6.82 21.07
N PRO A 145 8.79 -6.79 22.39
CA PRO A 145 9.18 -5.57 23.10
C PRO A 145 10.64 -5.23 22.77
N GLY A 146 10.87 -4.09 22.10
CA GLY A 146 12.21 -3.57 21.83
C GLY A 146 12.89 -4.21 20.61
N GLY A 147 13.09 -3.43 19.55
CA GLY A 147 13.78 -3.92 18.35
C GLY A 147 13.90 -2.92 17.20
N GLY A 148 14.44 -1.72 17.45
CA GLY A 148 15.04 -0.85 16.43
C GLY A 148 14.14 0.23 15.82
N ALA A 149 13.03 -0.15 15.18
CA ALA A 149 12.24 0.77 14.36
C ALA A 149 11.10 1.46 15.15
N PRO A 150 11.05 2.81 15.22
CA PRO A 150 9.95 3.52 15.86
C PRO A 150 8.60 3.30 15.20
N TRP A 151 8.51 3.18 13.87
CA TRP A 151 7.23 3.17 13.16
C TRP A 151 6.74 1.76 12.83
N ARG A 152 5.48 1.45 13.20
CA ARG A 152 4.80 0.18 12.91
C ARG A 152 3.73 0.41 11.86
N ILE A 153 3.91 -0.18 10.69
CA ILE A 153 3.07 0.05 9.52
C ILE A 153 2.55 -1.29 9.03
N ALA A 154 1.27 -1.38 8.70
CA ALA A 154 0.74 -2.50 7.93
C ALA A 154 0.30 -2.03 6.55
N VAL A 155 0.46 -2.90 5.56
CA VAL A 155 0.09 -2.70 4.16
C VAL A 155 -0.83 -3.85 3.78
N GLY A 156 -1.99 -3.54 3.22
CA GLY A 156 -2.94 -4.53 2.72
C GLY A 156 -3.84 -3.89 1.67
N HIS A 157 -4.55 -4.69 0.87
CA HIS A 157 -5.33 -4.13 -0.23
C HIS A 157 -6.60 -3.40 0.24
N HIS A 158 -7.43 -4.07 1.02
CA HIS A 158 -8.72 -3.53 1.46
C HIS A 158 -8.58 -2.50 2.61
N PRO A 159 -9.40 -1.43 2.64
CA PRO A 159 -9.30 -0.36 3.63
C PRO A 159 -9.90 -0.73 5.00
N LEU A 160 -9.25 -0.31 6.08
CA LEU A 160 -9.87 -0.30 7.43
C LEU A 160 -10.97 0.76 7.52
N LEU A 161 -10.71 1.94 6.96
CA LEU A 161 -11.63 3.05 6.79
C LEU A 161 -11.28 3.77 5.49
N SER A 162 -12.31 4.29 4.83
CA SER A 162 -12.20 5.06 3.61
C SER A 162 -13.42 5.98 3.47
N SER A 163 -13.25 7.08 2.73
CA SER A 163 -14.32 7.97 2.25
C SER A 163 -14.81 7.61 0.85
N GLY A 164 -14.21 6.61 0.21
CA GLY A 164 -14.58 6.07 -1.09
C GLY A 164 -15.86 5.24 -1.10
N TYR A 165 -16.12 4.61 -2.24
CA TYR A 165 -17.33 3.81 -2.48
C TYR A 165 -17.46 2.67 -1.47
N HIS A 166 -16.39 1.89 -1.29
CA HIS A 166 -16.39 0.73 -0.39
C HIS A 166 -16.53 1.20 1.06
N GLY A 167 -15.83 2.27 1.44
CA GLY A 167 -15.95 2.88 2.77
C GLY A 167 -17.36 3.42 3.12
N TYR A 168 -18.09 3.94 2.13
CA TYR A 168 -19.41 4.56 2.30
C TYR A 168 -20.58 3.58 2.16
N PHE A 169 -20.46 2.58 1.27
CA PHE A 169 -21.46 1.51 1.07
C PHE A 169 -20.92 0.16 1.57
N PRO A 170 -20.69 0.00 2.89
CA PRO A 170 -19.94 -1.12 3.43
C PRO A 170 -20.63 -2.45 3.20
N ARG A 171 -19.90 -3.38 2.58
CA ARG A 171 -20.29 -4.79 2.41
C ARG A 171 -19.60 -5.67 3.46
N SER A 172 -19.77 -6.99 3.39
CA SER A 172 -19.16 -7.96 4.31
C SER A 172 -17.65 -7.76 4.47
N GLU A 173 -16.96 -7.47 3.37
CA GLU A 173 -15.53 -7.13 3.30
C GLU A 173 -15.15 -6.01 4.29
N VAL A 174 -15.82 -4.87 4.22
CA VAL A 174 -15.55 -3.70 5.09
C VAL A 174 -15.88 -4.01 6.55
N HIS A 175 -16.92 -4.81 6.82
CA HIS A 175 -17.24 -5.25 8.18
C HIS A 175 -16.12 -6.14 8.75
N ARG A 176 -15.58 -7.05 7.94
CA ARG A 176 -14.43 -7.89 8.32
C ARG A 176 -13.18 -7.05 8.54
N MET A 177 -12.83 -6.15 7.63
CA MET A 177 -11.69 -5.25 7.85
C MET A 177 -11.83 -4.42 9.14
N ARG A 178 -13.02 -3.89 9.44
CA ARG A 178 -13.27 -3.17 10.71
C ARG A 178 -13.13 -4.05 11.95
N ALA A 179 -13.36 -5.37 11.83
CA ALA A 179 -13.15 -6.30 12.94
C ALA A 179 -11.66 -6.46 13.31
N LEU A 180 -10.72 -6.01 12.46
CA LEU A 180 -9.28 -5.98 12.78
C LEU A 180 -8.88 -4.78 13.66
N ILE A 181 -9.74 -3.77 13.83
CA ILE A 181 -9.42 -2.55 14.61
C ILE A 181 -8.90 -2.87 16.03
N PRO A 182 -9.45 -3.81 16.80
CA PRO A 182 -8.90 -4.19 18.10
C PRO A 182 -7.48 -4.75 18.02
N ALA A 183 -7.19 -5.62 17.05
CA ALA A 183 -5.86 -6.20 16.85
C ALA A 183 -4.84 -5.12 16.46
N VAL A 184 -5.21 -4.24 15.53
CA VAL A 184 -4.42 -3.09 15.10
C VAL A 184 -4.11 -2.15 16.28
N ARG A 185 -5.10 -1.87 17.14
CA ARG A 185 -4.90 -1.04 18.34
C ARG A 185 -3.98 -1.72 19.35
N LYS A 186 -4.14 -3.03 19.57
CA LYS A 186 -3.28 -3.81 20.48
C LYS A 186 -1.83 -3.82 20.00
N ALA A 187 -1.62 -3.99 18.69
CA ALA A 187 -0.30 -3.94 18.05
C ALA A 187 0.31 -2.53 17.99
N ARG A 188 -0.46 -1.48 18.31
CA ARG A 188 -0.05 -0.08 18.27
C ARG A 188 0.48 0.33 16.89
N LEU A 189 -0.25 -0.02 15.83
CA LEU A 189 0.11 0.47 14.49
C LEU A 189 0.04 2.00 14.46
N ASP A 190 1.05 2.60 13.84
CA ASP A 190 1.09 4.03 13.57
C ASP A 190 0.42 4.36 12.25
N ALA A 191 0.51 3.46 11.27
CA ALA A 191 -0.12 3.64 9.98
C ALA A 191 -0.63 2.34 9.35
N TYR A 192 -1.64 2.48 8.49
CA TYR A 192 -2.13 1.42 7.60
C TYR A 192 -2.24 1.97 6.17
N PHE A 193 -1.61 1.31 5.22
CA PHE A 193 -1.60 1.71 3.80
C PHE A 193 -2.42 0.72 2.98
N CYS A 194 -3.30 1.23 2.11
CA CYS A 194 -4.17 0.41 1.28
C CYS A 194 -4.55 1.04 -0.06
N GLY A 195 -5.21 0.25 -0.91
CA GLY A 195 -5.79 0.66 -2.19
C GLY A 195 -7.30 0.42 -2.20
N HIS A 196 -7.79 -0.29 -3.23
CA HIS A 196 -9.16 -0.80 -3.42
C HIS A 196 -10.23 0.26 -3.66
N ASP A 197 -10.26 1.32 -2.86
CA ASP A 197 -10.98 2.53 -3.23
C ASP A 197 -10.06 3.37 -4.15
N HIS A 198 -10.54 3.65 -5.36
CA HIS A 198 -9.74 4.23 -6.44
C HIS A 198 -9.46 5.74 -6.29
N HIS A 199 -9.08 6.20 -5.10
CA HIS A 199 -8.69 7.59 -4.83
C HIS A 199 -7.44 7.69 -3.96
N LEU A 200 -6.99 8.92 -3.76
CA LEU A 200 -5.93 9.25 -2.82
C LEU A 200 -6.57 9.88 -1.58
N GLU A 201 -6.38 9.29 -0.41
CA GLU A 201 -6.91 9.83 0.84
C GLU A 201 -5.95 9.64 2.00
N LEU A 202 -5.95 10.63 2.88
CA LEU A 202 -5.29 10.56 4.17
C LEU A 202 -6.31 10.82 5.27
N ILE A 203 -6.52 9.83 6.14
CA ILE A 203 -7.35 9.97 7.34
C ILE A 203 -6.42 10.02 8.55
N ARG A 204 -6.52 11.09 9.34
CA ARG A 204 -5.72 11.28 10.55
C ARG A 204 -6.57 11.04 11.80
N GLY A 205 -6.38 9.86 12.40
CA GLY A 205 -7.03 9.48 13.65
C GLY A 205 -6.03 9.13 14.74
N ARG A 206 -6.29 8.03 15.46
CA ARG A 206 -5.32 7.43 16.40
C ARG A 206 -4.09 6.84 15.69
N MET A 207 -4.27 6.44 14.43
CA MET A 207 -3.23 6.05 13.50
C MET A 207 -3.48 6.81 12.19
N LEU A 208 -2.49 6.84 11.32
CA LEU A 208 -2.60 7.37 9.96
C LEU A 208 -3.17 6.28 9.04
N LEU A 209 -4.25 6.57 8.31
CA LEU A 209 -4.77 5.66 7.30
C LEU A 209 -4.56 6.31 5.93
N LEU A 210 -3.79 5.64 5.07
CA LEU A 210 -3.47 6.09 3.72
C LEU A 210 -4.18 5.18 2.73
N VAL A 211 -5.11 5.75 1.97
CA VAL A 211 -5.66 5.14 0.76
C VAL A 211 -4.87 5.70 -0.41
N SER A 212 -4.26 4.83 -1.21
CA SER A 212 -3.48 5.19 -2.38
C SER A 212 -3.84 4.34 -3.59
N GLY A 213 -5.15 4.19 -3.86
CA GLY A 213 -5.68 3.36 -4.95
C GLY A 213 -5.92 4.08 -6.27
N ALA A 214 -5.39 5.29 -6.46
CA ALA A 214 -5.58 6.05 -7.70
C ALA A 214 -4.57 5.66 -8.80
N GLY A 215 -4.09 4.41 -8.84
CA GLY A 215 -3.10 3.96 -9.82
C GLY A 215 -3.67 3.79 -11.23
N SER A 216 -4.97 3.52 -11.34
CA SER A 216 -5.72 3.46 -12.58
C SER A 216 -7.21 3.72 -12.31
N GLU A 217 -7.94 4.16 -13.33
CA GLU A 217 -9.40 4.40 -13.29
C GLU A 217 -9.90 5.08 -11.99
N PRO A 218 -9.37 6.26 -11.63
CA PRO A 218 -9.63 6.88 -10.33
C PRO A 218 -11.09 7.36 -10.22
N ILE A 219 -11.67 7.12 -9.04
CA ILE A 219 -13.06 7.47 -8.70
C ILE A 219 -13.03 8.36 -7.45
N PRO A 220 -13.68 9.54 -7.46
CA PRO A 220 -13.65 10.43 -6.32
C PRO A 220 -14.30 9.83 -5.06
N PRO A 221 -13.87 10.27 -3.85
CA PRO A 221 -14.54 9.90 -2.62
C PRO A 221 -16.03 10.22 -2.65
N VAL A 222 -16.84 9.38 -2.00
CA VAL A 222 -18.29 9.60 -1.90
C VAL A 222 -18.62 10.64 -0.84
N LYS A 223 -17.95 10.55 0.32
CA LYS A 223 -18.15 11.50 1.43
C LYS A 223 -16.92 11.60 2.33
N LEU A 224 -16.36 12.81 2.42
CA LEU A 224 -15.24 13.09 3.32
C LEU A 224 -15.65 12.96 4.79
N ARG A 225 -14.74 12.40 5.59
CA ARG A 225 -14.90 12.32 7.05
C ARG A 225 -14.32 13.57 7.70
N ALA A 226 -14.77 13.89 8.91
CA ALA A 226 -14.18 14.97 9.69
C ALA A 226 -12.67 14.76 9.98
N THR A 227 -12.22 13.50 9.94
CA THR A 227 -10.82 13.09 10.11
C THR A 227 -10.06 12.95 8.79
N THR A 228 -10.72 13.10 7.64
CA THR A 228 -10.07 13.10 6.33
C THR A 228 -9.34 14.44 6.17
N VAL A 229 -8.01 14.39 6.03
CA VAL A 229 -7.16 15.57 5.82
C VAL A 229 -6.75 15.73 4.36
N TYR A 230 -6.97 14.69 3.55
CA TYR A 230 -6.91 14.74 2.09
C TYR A 230 -7.89 13.73 1.47
N PRO A 231 -8.58 14.07 0.38
CA PRO A 231 -8.64 15.42 -0.19
C PRO A 231 -9.45 16.36 0.72
N THR A 232 -9.26 17.67 0.57
CA THR A 232 -9.99 18.68 1.36
C THR A 232 -11.39 18.95 0.81
N GLU A 233 -11.65 18.54 -0.42
CA GLU A 233 -12.94 18.63 -1.11
C GLU A 233 -13.10 17.44 -2.06
N ILE A 234 -14.34 17.13 -2.44
CA ILE A 234 -14.62 16.09 -3.42
C ILE A 234 -14.55 16.72 -4.81
N SER A 235 -13.57 16.31 -5.60
CA SER A 235 -13.38 16.79 -6.97
C SER A 235 -13.01 15.61 -7.88
N ARG A 236 -13.00 15.82 -9.20
CA ARG A 236 -12.64 14.75 -10.16
C ARG A 236 -11.25 14.22 -9.85
N GLU A 237 -11.16 12.93 -9.56
CA GLU A 237 -9.87 12.31 -9.29
C GLU A 237 -9.04 12.03 -10.54
N ARG A 238 -7.73 11.98 -10.34
CA ARG A 238 -6.72 11.76 -11.37
C ARG A 238 -5.72 10.72 -10.90
N ILE A 239 -5.07 10.08 -11.87
CA ILE A 239 -4.03 9.09 -11.58
C ILE A 239 -2.94 9.76 -10.74
N GLY A 240 -2.53 9.08 -9.68
CA GLY A 240 -1.55 9.58 -8.74
C GLY A 240 -1.12 8.54 -7.71
N PHE A 241 -0.23 8.96 -6.84
CA PHE A 241 0.40 8.11 -5.82
C PHE A 241 0.80 8.95 -4.61
N ALA A 242 1.18 8.29 -3.51
CA ALA A 242 1.74 8.94 -2.35
C ALA A 242 3.25 8.71 -2.26
N VAL A 243 3.98 9.67 -1.68
CA VAL A 243 5.32 9.46 -1.16
C VAL A 243 5.28 9.62 0.36
N VAL A 244 5.77 8.61 1.06
CA VAL A 244 5.89 8.59 2.51
C VAL A 244 7.36 8.65 2.90
N GLU A 245 7.76 9.73 3.55
CA GLU A 245 9.10 9.92 4.11
C GLU A 245 9.05 9.76 5.63
N ILE A 246 9.85 8.86 6.16
CA ILE A 246 9.85 8.46 7.57
C ILE A 246 11.24 8.66 8.15
N ASP A 247 11.34 9.41 9.24
CA ASP A 247 12.54 9.46 10.10
C ASP A 247 12.19 8.98 11.52
N ALA A 248 13.15 9.00 12.46
CA ALA A 248 12.92 8.53 13.82
C ALA A 248 11.81 9.29 14.60
N HIS A 249 11.38 10.45 14.11
CA HIS A 249 10.48 11.38 14.79
C HIS A 249 9.24 11.77 13.98
N ARG A 250 9.27 11.63 12.65
CA ARG A 250 8.21 12.14 11.76
C ARG A 250 7.91 11.16 10.64
N MET A 251 6.63 11.13 10.26
CA MET A 251 6.15 10.53 9.01
C MET A 251 5.50 11.64 8.20
N ARG A 252 6.03 11.91 7.01
CA ARG A 252 5.53 12.90 6.07
C ARG A 252 4.91 12.19 4.88
N VAL A 253 3.69 12.59 4.53
CA VAL A 253 2.97 12.09 3.36
C VAL A 253 2.77 13.23 2.38
N ARG A 254 3.07 12.99 1.11
CA ARG A 254 2.80 13.91 0.00
C ARG A 254 2.10 13.14 -1.11
N PHE A 255 1.04 13.69 -1.69
CA PHE A 255 0.43 13.11 -2.88
C PHE A 255 0.98 13.77 -4.14
N TYR A 256 1.11 12.97 -5.18
CA TYR A 256 1.62 13.36 -6.49
C TYR A 256 0.64 12.95 -7.57
N ASP A 257 0.54 13.76 -8.63
CA ASP A 257 -0.13 13.34 -9.86
C ASP A 257 0.77 12.43 -10.73
N ALA A 258 0.19 11.90 -11.80
CA ALA A 258 0.86 11.13 -12.84
C ALA A 258 2.11 11.78 -13.46
N ASP A 259 2.26 13.11 -13.39
CA ASP A 259 3.44 13.82 -13.92
C ASP A 259 4.53 14.03 -12.86
N GLY A 260 4.34 13.46 -11.66
CA GLY A 260 5.25 13.59 -10.53
C GLY A 260 5.21 14.98 -9.91
N ARG A 261 4.11 15.73 -10.04
CA ARG A 261 3.95 17.05 -9.39
C ARG A 261 3.22 16.89 -8.07
N ALA A 262 3.83 17.39 -7.00
CA ALA A 262 3.22 17.38 -5.68
C ALA A 262 1.91 18.18 -5.68
N LYS A 263 0.84 17.59 -5.15
CA LYS A 263 -0.45 18.25 -4.94
C LYS A 263 -0.61 18.79 -3.52
N SER A 264 0.20 18.30 -2.59
CA SER A 264 -0.05 18.49 -1.16
C SER A 264 1.06 17.91 -0.27
N GLU A 265 1.07 18.30 1.01
CA GLU A 265 2.00 17.80 2.03
C GLU A 265 1.34 17.76 3.43
N TRP A 266 1.51 16.66 4.17
CA TRP A 266 1.16 16.55 5.59
C TRP A 266 2.25 15.87 6.39
N ILE A 267 2.37 16.25 7.65
CA ILE A 267 3.39 15.74 8.56
C ILE A 267 2.71 15.23 9.83
N ASP A 268 2.91 13.96 10.14
CA ASP A 268 2.62 13.37 11.44
C ASP A 268 3.90 13.26 12.29
N ARG A 269 3.75 13.46 13.59
CA ARG A 269 4.87 13.46 14.55
C ARG A 269 4.67 12.30 15.50
N LYS A 270 5.74 11.53 15.73
CA LYS A 270 5.73 10.45 16.70
C LYS A 270 5.40 11.04 18.07
N LYS A 271 4.30 10.59 18.67
CA LYS A 271 3.99 10.91 20.07
C LYS A 271 4.93 10.07 20.93
N ARG A 272 5.62 10.72 21.87
CA ARG A 272 6.49 10.05 22.85
C ARG A 272 5.71 9.04 23.67
#